data_AF-A0A164XH01-F1
#
_entry.id   AF-A0A164XH01-F1
#
_cell.length_a   1.000
_cell.length_b   1.000
_cell.length_c   1.000
_cell.angle_alpha   90.00
_cell.angle_beta   90.00
_cell.angle_gamma   90.00
#
_symmetry.space_group_name_H-M   'P 1'
#
loop_
_entity.id
_entity.type
_entity.pdbx_description
1 polymer ?
#
loop_
_entity_poly.entity_id
_entity_poly.type
_entity_poly.pdbx_seq_one_letter_code
_entity_poly.pdbx_strand_id
1 'polypeptide(L)'
;MPVAVPKNVVAEKPLARQDFPHKVDLQRPLYLPHGKWAPYATSIIRSNDQGILLNRKFLTEVRIKTGTLPDGQKITYITKLFSPSAIPPIGLFGELYLYSNSSLLRSLQGDVVPFIMSLNNAPGGRLAFNMEPPHSNSWRESDRYMSEAEKRHVVEAYQKIHERGIMHGAVHPQHVLIGIPFFPMTAACS
;
A
#
# COMPACT_ATOMS: atom_id res chain seq x y z
N MET A 1 5.15 -26.76 -29.41
CA MET A 1 3.93 -27.16 -28.66
C MET A 1 3.26 -25.88 -28.16
N PRO A 2 2.13 -25.43 -28.73
CA PRO A 2 1.45 -24.26 -28.20
C PRO A 2 0.72 -24.63 -26.90
N VAL A 3 1.03 -23.92 -25.82
CA VAL A 3 0.37 -24.06 -24.52
C VAL A 3 -1.02 -23.42 -24.62
N ALA A 4 -2.06 -24.22 -24.37
CA ALA A 4 -3.43 -23.74 -24.37
C ALA A 4 -3.67 -22.83 -23.15
N VAL A 5 -4.04 -21.58 -23.39
CA VAL A 5 -4.49 -20.64 -22.36
C VAL A 5 -5.91 -21.04 -21.93
N PRO A 6 -6.19 -21.24 -20.62
CA PRO A 6 -7.52 -21.60 -20.16
C PRO A 6 -8.53 -20.49 -20.45
N LYS A 7 -9.62 -20.85 -21.15
CA LYS A 7 -10.67 -19.93 -21.65
C LYS A 7 -11.63 -19.37 -20.59
N ASN A 8 -11.36 -19.56 -19.30
CA ASN A 8 -12.24 -19.11 -18.22
C ASN A 8 -11.53 -18.10 -17.31
N VAL A 9 -11.11 -16.98 -17.87
CA VAL A 9 -11.01 -15.74 -17.09
C VAL A 9 -12.27 -14.96 -17.41
N VAL A 10 -13.26 -15.02 -16.53
CA VAL A 10 -14.36 -14.06 -16.56
C VAL A 10 -13.70 -12.71 -16.29
N ALA A 11 -13.44 -11.95 -17.34
CA ALA A 11 -12.99 -10.58 -17.20
C ALA A 11 -14.10 -9.83 -16.45
N GLU A 12 -13.89 -9.55 -15.16
CA GLU A 12 -14.79 -8.71 -14.40
C GLU A 12 -14.95 -7.40 -15.16
N LYS A 13 -16.18 -7.06 -15.51
CA LYS A 13 -16.49 -5.82 -16.22
C LYS A 13 -15.95 -4.65 -15.38
N PRO A 14 -15.24 -3.67 -15.99
CA PRO A 14 -14.82 -2.48 -15.27
C PRO A 14 -16.04 -1.81 -14.63
N LEU A 15 -15.99 -1.61 -13.31
CA LEU A 15 -17.07 -0.95 -12.57
C LEU A 15 -17.24 0.48 -13.09
N ALA A 16 -18.45 0.80 -13.54
CA ALA A 16 -18.84 2.15 -13.89
C ALA A 16 -19.06 2.97 -12.61
N ARG A 17 -19.04 4.31 -12.72
CA ARG A 17 -19.23 5.23 -11.57
C ARG A 17 -20.52 4.96 -10.78
N GLN A 18 -21.54 4.45 -11.45
CA GLN A 18 -22.83 4.06 -10.88
C GLN A 18 -22.78 2.77 -10.06
N ASP A 19 -21.74 1.95 -10.21
CA ASP A 19 -21.57 0.70 -9.49
C ASP A 19 -20.85 0.92 -8.13
N PHE A 20 -20.37 2.13 -7.87
CA PHE A 20 -19.90 2.52 -6.55
C PHE A 20 -21.10 2.79 -5.62
N PRO A 21 -21.15 2.17 -4.43
CA PRO A 21 -22.27 2.38 -3.52
C PRO A 21 -22.41 3.87 -3.18
N HIS A 22 -23.56 4.46 -3.52
CA HIS A 22 -23.88 5.86 -3.24
C HIS A 22 -23.87 6.20 -1.74
N LYS A 23 -23.95 5.16 -0.88
CA LYS A 23 -23.72 5.24 0.55
C LYS A 23 -22.75 4.14 0.95
N VAL A 24 -21.57 4.55 1.38
CA VAL A 24 -20.60 3.64 1.96
C VAL A 24 -20.99 3.40 3.42
N ASP A 25 -21.28 2.14 3.76
CA ASP A 25 -21.53 1.75 5.14
C ASP A 25 -20.22 1.77 5.93
N LEU A 26 -19.95 2.90 6.59
CA LEU A 26 -18.78 3.10 7.44
C LEU A 26 -18.82 2.26 8.72
N GLN A 27 -19.92 1.52 8.99
CA GLN A 27 -20.01 0.60 10.13
C GLN A 27 -19.36 -0.76 9.81
N ARG A 28 -19.05 -1.04 8.54
CA ARG A 28 -18.29 -2.21 8.12
C ARG A 28 -16.86 -1.81 7.72
N PRO A 29 -15.86 -2.68 7.93
CA PRO A 29 -14.51 -2.40 7.48
C PRO A 29 -14.50 -2.26 5.96
N LEU A 30 -14.15 -1.06 5.49
CA LEU A 30 -14.04 -0.73 4.07
C LEU A 30 -12.95 -1.55 3.36
N TYR A 31 -12.03 -2.11 4.13
CA TYR A 31 -10.97 -2.98 3.67
C TYR A 31 -10.77 -4.13 4.64
N LEU A 32 -10.70 -5.36 4.11
CA LEU A 32 -10.28 -6.52 4.88
C LEU A 32 -8.82 -6.87 4.52
N PRO A 33 -7.87 -6.72 5.47
CA PRO A 33 -6.49 -7.10 5.23
C PRO A 33 -6.35 -8.60 4.96
N HIS A 34 -5.26 -8.97 4.30
CA HIS A 34 -4.97 -10.34 3.90
C HIS A 34 -3.52 -10.71 4.16
N GLY A 35 -3.17 -11.95 3.80
CA GLY A 35 -1.83 -12.48 4.05
C GLY A 35 -1.53 -12.44 5.54
N LYS A 36 -0.33 -11.97 5.88
CA LYS A 36 0.11 -11.89 7.29
C LYS A 36 -0.70 -10.92 8.16
N TRP A 37 -1.45 -9.99 7.56
CA TRP A 37 -2.26 -9.03 8.29
C TRP A 37 -3.72 -9.48 8.49
N ALA A 38 -4.13 -10.60 7.88
CA ALA A 38 -5.49 -11.14 8.01
C ALA A 38 -5.92 -11.39 9.48
N PRO A 39 -5.07 -11.93 10.37
CA PRO A 39 -5.44 -12.14 11.78
C PRO A 39 -5.78 -10.85 12.53
N TYR A 40 -5.34 -9.69 12.03
CA TYR A 40 -5.51 -8.40 12.66
C TYR A 40 -6.64 -7.56 12.04
N ALA A 41 -7.50 -8.17 11.18
CA ALA A 41 -8.53 -7.45 10.43
C ALA A 41 -9.52 -6.61 11.27
N THR A 42 -9.80 -7.03 12.49
CA THR A 42 -10.68 -6.33 13.45
C THR A 42 -9.90 -5.64 14.57
N SER A 43 -8.57 -5.66 14.49
CA SER A 43 -7.69 -5.18 15.56
C SER A 43 -7.41 -3.68 15.42
N ILE A 44 -7.37 -2.99 16.55
CA ILE A 44 -6.97 -1.59 16.61
C ILE A 44 -5.45 -1.55 16.86
N ILE A 45 -4.71 -0.97 15.90
CA ILE A 45 -3.31 -0.62 16.13
C ILE A 45 -3.27 0.50 17.16
N ARG A 46 -2.75 0.20 18.36
CA ARG A 46 -2.58 1.21 19.41
C ARG A 46 -1.32 2.00 19.13
N SER A 47 -1.44 3.31 18.99
CA SER A 47 -0.31 4.20 18.74
C SER A 47 -0.39 5.39 19.66
N ASN A 48 0.70 5.65 20.37
CA ASN A 48 0.79 6.71 21.37
C ASN A 48 1.49 7.96 20.82
N ASP A 49 2.05 7.89 19.61
CA ASP A 49 2.76 8.99 18.98
C ASP A 49 1.94 9.59 17.83
N GLN A 50 2.24 10.85 17.50
CA GLN A 50 1.73 11.49 16.29
C GLN A 50 2.48 11.00 15.04
N GLY A 51 3.56 10.24 15.19
CA GLY A 51 4.46 9.83 14.13
C GLY A 51 5.34 10.95 13.59
N ILE A 52 6.31 10.57 12.76
CA ILE A 52 7.16 11.48 12.01
C ILE A 52 6.47 11.80 10.68
N LEU A 53 6.36 13.09 10.35
CA LEU A 53 5.80 13.54 9.07
C LEU A 53 6.77 13.23 7.94
N LEU A 54 6.34 12.41 6.97
CA LEU A 54 7.11 12.12 5.76
C LEU A 54 6.77 13.09 4.63
N ASN A 55 5.47 13.35 4.43
CA ASN A 55 4.99 14.21 3.35
C ASN A 55 3.65 14.84 3.72
N ARG A 56 3.41 16.08 3.28
CA ARG A 56 2.11 16.74 3.35
C ARG A 56 1.81 17.43 2.02
N LYS A 57 0.71 17.03 1.40
CA LYS A 57 0.08 17.70 0.26
C LYS A 57 -1.25 18.31 0.71
N PHE A 58 -1.88 19.12 -0.15
CA PHE A 58 -3.14 19.84 0.16
C PHE A 58 -4.23 18.96 0.80
N LEU A 59 -4.34 17.71 0.34
CA LEU A 59 -5.42 16.79 0.69
C LEU A 59 -4.97 15.54 1.46
N THR A 60 -3.67 15.31 1.52
CA THR A 60 -3.11 14.06 2.07
C THR A 60 -1.89 14.34 2.92
N GLU A 61 -1.75 13.59 4.00
CA GLU A 61 -0.60 13.64 4.88
C GLU A 61 -0.08 12.22 5.10
N VAL A 62 1.21 12.01 4.94
CA VAL A 62 1.85 10.72 5.11
C VAL A 62 2.79 10.80 6.30
N ARG A 63 2.63 9.87 7.23
CA ARG A 63 3.46 9.77 8.44
C ARG A 63 3.99 8.37 8.61
N ILE A 64 5.14 8.23 9.23
CA ILE A 64 5.61 6.96 9.80
C ILE A 64 5.31 6.95 11.29
N LYS A 65 4.76 5.86 11.79
CA LYS A 65 4.30 5.70 13.17
C LYS A 65 4.83 4.42 13.78
N THR A 66 4.88 4.38 15.10
CA THR A 66 5.01 3.14 15.86
C THR A 66 3.70 2.78 16.54
N GLY A 67 3.48 1.49 16.73
CA GLY A 67 2.30 0.99 17.43
C GLY A 67 2.48 -0.42 17.95
N THR A 68 1.43 -0.91 18.59
CA THR A 68 1.39 -2.25 19.18
C THR A 68 0.15 -2.99 18.68
N LEU A 69 0.36 -4.23 18.25
CA LEU A 69 -0.69 -5.19 17.90
C LEU A 69 -1.35 -5.77 19.17
N PRO A 70 -2.53 -6.45 19.07
CA PRO A 70 -3.21 -7.00 20.24
C PRO A 70 -2.41 -8.03 21.03
N ASP A 71 -1.52 -8.76 20.36
CA ASP A 71 -0.59 -9.74 20.96
C ASP A 71 0.62 -9.09 21.65
N GLY A 72 0.72 -7.76 21.65
CA GLY A 72 1.82 -7.02 22.25
C GLY A 72 3.01 -6.78 21.31
N GLN A 73 2.98 -7.29 20.07
CA GLN A 73 4.06 -7.06 19.11
C GLN A 73 4.14 -5.57 18.74
N LYS A 74 5.35 -5.01 18.84
CA LYS A 74 5.64 -3.65 18.36
C LYS A 74 5.83 -3.66 16.85
N ILE A 75 5.24 -2.68 16.18
CA ILE A 75 5.29 -2.51 14.74
C ILE A 75 5.60 -1.07 14.35
N THR A 76 6.21 -0.92 13.18
CA THR A 76 6.36 0.35 12.48
C THR A 76 5.50 0.31 11.23
N TYR A 77 4.77 1.38 10.96
CA TYR A 77 3.84 1.45 9.83
C TYR A 77 3.76 2.86 9.26
N ILE A 78 3.36 2.97 8.00
CA ILE A 78 3.10 4.22 7.31
C ILE A 78 1.60 4.49 7.36
N THR A 79 1.22 5.69 7.80
CA THR A 79 -0.17 6.16 7.74
C THR A 79 -0.30 7.24 6.68
N LYS A 80 -1.15 6.99 5.67
CA LYS A 80 -1.64 8.00 4.72
C LYS A 80 -3.00 8.49 5.22
N LEU A 81 -3.05 9.74 5.67
CA LEU A 81 -4.24 10.43 6.15
C LEU A 81 -4.86 11.26 5.03
N PHE A 82 -6.16 11.09 4.82
CA PHE A 82 -6.95 11.89 3.90
C PHE A 82 -7.75 12.93 4.69
N SER A 83 -7.69 14.19 4.28
CA SER A 83 -8.53 15.26 4.84
C SER A 83 -10.01 15.01 4.51
N PRO A 84 -10.99 15.49 5.30
CA PRO A 84 -12.41 15.31 4.98
C PRO A 84 -12.78 15.94 3.61
N SER A 85 -12.18 17.10 3.30
CA SER A 85 -12.31 17.77 2.01
C SER A 85 -11.60 17.04 0.86
N ALA A 86 -10.72 16.08 1.18
CA ALA A 86 -9.99 15.22 0.25
C ALA A 86 -10.73 13.94 -0.11
N ILE A 87 -11.98 13.81 0.30
CA ILE A 87 -12.83 12.68 -0.03
C ILE A 87 -13.73 13.04 -1.23
N PRO A 88 -13.22 13.42 -2.44
CA PRO A 88 -13.96 13.10 -3.65
C PRO A 88 -14.11 11.57 -3.68
N PRO A 89 -15.34 11.03 -3.78
CA PRO A 89 -15.58 9.59 -3.72
C PRO A 89 -14.71 8.80 -4.71
N ILE A 90 -14.45 9.35 -5.89
CA ILE A 90 -13.80 8.62 -6.98
C ILE A 90 -12.33 8.31 -6.69
N GLY A 91 -11.55 9.26 -6.15
CA GLY A 91 -10.12 9.05 -5.94
C GLY A 91 -9.84 8.04 -4.83
N LEU A 92 -10.54 8.18 -3.71
CA LEU A 92 -10.39 7.31 -2.55
C LEU A 92 -10.97 5.90 -2.81
N PHE A 93 -12.21 5.80 -3.30
CA PHE A 93 -12.82 4.49 -3.53
C PHE A 93 -12.21 3.77 -4.74
N GLY A 94 -11.69 4.51 -5.72
CA GLY A 94 -10.87 3.95 -6.79
C GLY A 94 -9.59 3.31 -6.25
N GLU A 95 -8.81 4.05 -5.45
CA GLU A 95 -7.58 3.52 -4.82
C GLU A 95 -7.89 2.30 -3.93
N LEU A 96 -8.96 2.35 -3.13
CA LEU A 96 -9.40 1.23 -2.31
C LEU A 96 -9.84 0.01 -3.13
N TYR A 97 -10.56 0.21 -4.24
CA TYR A 97 -10.98 -0.88 -5.12
C TYR A 97 -9.76 -1.60 -5.70
N LEU A 98 -8.74 -0.86 -6.14
CA LEU A 98 -7.48 -1.44 -6.63
C LEU A 98 -6.81 -2.33 -5.58
N TYR A 99 -6.74 -1.88 -4.31
CA TYR A 99 -6.14 -2.67 -3.23
C TYR A 99 -6.97 -3.86 -2.77
N SER A 100 -8.29 -3.84 -2.98
CA SER A 100 -9.21 -4.88 -2.50
C SER A 100 -9.54 -5.95 -3.54
N ASN A 101 -9.34 -5.69 -4.84
CA ASN A 101 -9.62 -6.67 -5.90
C ASN A 101 -8.42 -7.61 -6.14
N SER A 102 -8.66 -8.93 -6.11
CA SER A 102 -7.66 -9.99 -6.30
C SER A 102 -6.98 -10.00 -7.67
N SER A 103 -7.69 -9.56 -8.70
CA SER A 103 -7.17 -9.46 -10.08
C SER A 103 -6.31 -8.21 -10.28
N LEU A 104 -6.38 -7.24 -9.36
CA LEU A 104 -5.70 -5.94 -9.43
C LEU A 104 -4.48 -5.90 -8.48
N LEU A 105 -4.39 -4.90 -7.58
CA LEU A 105 -3.21 -4.72 -6.73
C LEU A 105 -3.20 -5.62 -5.50
N ARG A 106 -4.32 -6.23 -5.11
CA ARG A 106 -4.39 -7.04 -3.87
C ARG A 106 -3.33 -8.13 -3.83
N SER A 107 -3.17 -8.90 -4.90
CA SER A 107 -2.17 -9.99 -4.92
C SER A 107 -0.72 -9.51 -5.10
N LEU A 108 -0.50 -8.22 -5.38
CA LEU A 108 0.83 -7.63 -5.46
C LEU A 108 1.27 -7.00 -4.12
N GLN A 109 0.38 -6.99 -3.11
CA GLN A 109 0.70 -6.53 -1.78
C GLN A 109 1.73 -7.45 -1.11
N GLY A 110 2.80 -6.85 -0.58
CA GLY A 110 3.95 -7.55 -0.01
C GLY A 110 5.08 -7.86 -0.99
N ASP A 111 4.89 -7.56 -2.28
CA ASP A 111 5.89 -7.75 -3.33
C ASP A 111 6.31 -6.39 -3.90
N VAL A 112 5.42 -5.75 -4.68
CA VAL A 112 5.69 -4.45 -5.34
C VAL A 112 4.72 -3.35 -4.93
N VAL A 113 3.73 -3.72 -4.11
CA VAL A 113 2.78 -2.81 -3.45
C VAL A 113 2.88 -3.09 -1.94
N PRO A 114 2.86 -2.07 -1.06
CA PRO A 114 2.87 -2.32 0.37
C PRO A 114 1.59 -3.06 0.82
N PHE A 115 1.70 -3.89 1.85
CA PHE A 115 0.51 -4.42 2.49
C PHE A 115 -0.30 -3.30 3.13
N ILE A 116 -1.61 -3.28 2.85
CA ILE A 116 -2.56 -2.48 3.61
C ILE A 116 -2.91 -3.27 4.88
N MET A 117 -2.57 -2.68 6.03
CA MET A 117 -2.76 -3.28 7.35
C MET A 117 -4.18 -3.01 7.85
N SER A 118 -4.66 -1.79 7.68
CA SER A 118 -5.99 -1.38 8.10
C SER A 118 -6.43 -0.07 7.44
N LEU A 119 -7.75 0.13 7.45
CA LEU A 119 -8.41 1.35 7.04
C LEU A 119 -9.33 1.80 8.18
N ASN A 120 -9.06 2.94 8.80
CA ASN A 120 -9.80 3.38 9.98
C ASN A 120 -10.05 4.89 10.00
N ASN A 121 -11.07 5.29 10.77
CA ASN A 121 -11.30 6.70 11.09
C ASN A 121 -10.17 7.23 11.97
N ALA A 122 -9.72 8.44 11.66
CA ALA A 122 -8.76 9.20 12.44
C ALA A 122 -9.42 10.49 12.97
N PRO A 123 -8.85 11.12 14.03
CA PRO A 123 -9.40 12.35 14.59
C PRO A 123 -9.64 13.44 13.55
N GLY A 124 -10.70 14.23 13.75
CA GLY A 124 -11.08 15.31 12.82
C GLY A 124 -11.80 14.82 11.55
N GLY A 125 -12.44 13.65 11.59
CA GLY A 125 -13.17 13.09 10.44
C GLY A 125 -12.28 12.63 9.29
N ARG A 126 -11.00 12.42 9.56
CA ARG A 126 -10.00 11.98 8.58
C ARG A 126 -10.08 10.47 8.40
N LEU A 127 -9.61 10.00 7.25
CA LEU A 127 -9.47 8.58 6.98
C LEU A 127 -7.98 8.19 6.95
N ALA A 128 -7.63 7.11 7.64
CA ALA A 128 -6.26 6.63 7.75
C ALA A 128 -6.08 5.29 7.02
N PHE A 129 -5.19 5.27 6.03
CA PHE A 129 -4.65 4.05 5.44
C PHE A 129 -3.36 3.70 6.16
N ASN A 130 -3.36 2.60 6.90
CA ASN A 130 -2.14 2.09 7.54
C ASN A 130 -1.54 1.01 6.66
N MET A 131 -0.27 1.16 6.35
CA MET A 131 0.45 0.36 5.38
C MET A 131 1.79 -0.07 5.96
N GLU A 132 2.27 -1.22 5.52
CA GLU A 132 3.61 -1.66 5.86
C GLU A 132 4.67 -0.76 5.20
N PRO A 133 5.79 -0.45 5.88
CA PRO A 133 6.91 0.21 5.23
C PRO A 133 7.50 -0.66 4.09
N PRO A 134 8.17 -0.06 3.10
CA PRO A 134 8.81 -0.79 2.00
C PRO A 134 9.84 -1.84 2.48
N HIS A 135 10.45 -1.59 3.63
CA HIS A 135 11.41 -2.51 4.25
C HIS A 135 11.46 -2.29 5.76
N SER A 136 11.78 -3.33 6.53
CA SER A 136 11.79 -3.27 8.01
C SER A 136 12.89 -2.38 8.59
N ASN A 137 14.00 -2.22 7.86
CA ASN A 137 15.20 -1.54 8.36
C ASN A 137 15.23 -0.08 7.92
N SER A 138 15.41 0.16 6.62
CA SER A 138 15.41 1.49 6.03
C SER A 138 14.99 1.43 4.57
N TRP A 139 14.56 2.57 4.05
CA TRP A 139 14.18 2.75 2.65
C TRP A 139 14.47 4.19 2.24
N ARG A 140 14.53 4.44 0.93
CA ARG A 140 14.74 5.76 0.36
C ARG A 140 13.83 5.97 -0.84
N GLU A 141 13.57 7.23 -1.17
CA GLU A 141 13.02 7.57 -2.48
C GLU A 141 14.01 7.14 -3.56
N SER A 142 13.47 6.70 -4.70
CA SER A 142 14.31 6.41 -5.85
C SER A 142 14.98 7.70 -6.35
N ASP A 143 16.21 7.57 -6.82
CA ASP A 143 17.01 8.68 -7.31
C ASP A 143 17.91 8.24 -8.48
N ARG A 144 18.66 9.19 -9.02
CA ARG A 144 19.57 8.94 -10.15
C ARG A 144 20.75 8.02 -9.81
N TYR A 145 21.02 7.80 -8.52
CA TYR A 145 22.15 7.01 -8.01
C TYR A 145 21.78 5.56 -7.72
N MET A 146 20.57 5.12 -8.08
CA MET A 146 20.21 3.70 -8.06
C MET A 146 21.19 2.86 -8.89
N SER A 147 21.57 1.72 -8.33
CA SER A 147 22.28 0.65 -9.02
C SER A 147 21.44 0.09 -10.18
N GLU A 148 22.09 -0.56 -11.14
CA GLU A 148 21.39 -1.22 -12.25
C GLU A 148 20.44 -2.33 -11.77
N ALA A 149 20.77 -2.99 -10.65
CA ALA A 149 19.90 -3.97 -10.03
C ALA A 149 18.61 -3.33 -9.49
N GLU A 150 18.71 -2.21 -8.77
CA GLU A 150 17.54 -1.47 -8.26
C GLU A 150 16.67 -0.96 -9.41
N LYS A 151 17.27 -0.40 -10.46
CA LYS A 151 16.52 0.05 -11.66
C LYS A 151 15.77 -1.11 -12.30
N ARG A 152 16.39 -2.29 -12.41
CA ARG A 152 15.75 -3.49 -12.95
C ARG A 152 14.56 -3.91 -12.10
N HIS A 153 14.68 -3.93 -10.77
CA HIS A 153 13.57 -4.23 -9.88
C HIS A 153 12.41 -3.24 -10.02
N VAL A 154 12.70 -1.95 -10.23
CA VAL A 154 11.65 -0.95 -10.50
C VAL A 154 10.92 -1.26 -11.82
N VAL A 155 11.65 -1.61 -12.88
CA VAL A 155 11.05 -1.99 -14.16
C VAL A 155 10.20 -3.25 -14.02
N GLU A 156 10.71 -4.29 -13.35
CA GLU A 156 9.99 -5.52 -13.06
C GLU A 156 8.72 -5.25 -12.22
N ALA A 157 8.79 -4.33 -11.26
CA ALA A 157 7.63 -3.91 -10.49
C ALA A 157 6.54 -3.27 -11.36
N TYR A 158 6.91 -2.39 -12.27
CA TYR A 158 5.96 -1.83 -13.24
C TYR A 158 5.40 -2.90 -14.18
N GLN A 159 6.21 -3.86 -14.63
CA GLN A 159 5.73 -4.99 -15.45
C GLN A 159 4.65 -5.79 -14.73
N LYS A 160 4.88 -6.17 -13.46
CA LYS A 160 3.87 -6.88 -12.65
C LYS A 160 2.58 -6.08 -12.48
N ILE A 161 2.67 -4.76 -12.31
CA ILE A 161 1.50 -3.87 -12.24
C ILE A 161 0.78 -3.82 -13.59
N HIS A 162 1.51 -3.69 -14.69
CA HIS A 162 0.95 -3.60 -16.04
C HIS A 162 0.29 -4.91 -16.49
N GLU A 163 0.80 -6.07 -16.07
CA GLU A 163 0.18 -7.38 -16.29
C GLU A 163 -1.23 -7.47 -15.70
N ARG A 164 -1.57 -6.61 -14.73
CA ARG A 164 -2.92 -6.49 -14.15
C ARG A 164 -3.82 -5.48 -14.88
N GLY A 165 -3.35 -4.91 -15.98
CA GLY A 165 -4.07 -3.87 -16.73
C GLY A 165 -4.09 -2.52 -16.02
N ILE A 166 -3.18 -2.29 -15.07
CA ILE A 166 -3.14 -1.05 -14.26
C ILE A 166 -2.00 -0.18 -14.77
N MET A 167 -2.27 1.10 -15.00
CA MET A 167 -1.23 2.10 -15.23
C MET A 167 -1.08 2.97 -13.98
N HIS A 168 0.16 3.21 -13.54
CA HIS A 168 0.43 4.07 -12.38
C HIS A 168 0.00 5.52 -12.62
N GLY A 169 0.06 6.01 -13.86
CA GLY A 169 -0.46 7.33 -14.26
C GLY A 169 0.33 8.56 -13.78
N ALA A 170 1.37 8.38 -12.95
CA ALA A 170 2.20 9.45 -12.40
C ALA A 170 3.60 8.94 -12.01
N VAL A 171 4.30 8.33 -12.97
CA VAL A 171 5.65 7.79 -12.77
C VAL A 171 6.61 8.94 -12.46
N HIS A 172 7.15 8.96 -11.25
CA HIS A 172 8.11 9.97 -10.78
C HIS A 172 9.01 9.35 -9.70
N PRO A 173 10.30 9.73 -9.59
CA PRO A 173 11.20 9.11 -8.62
C PRO A 173 10.72 9.16 -7.16
N GLN A 174 10.06 10.25 -6.77
CA GLN A 174 9.47 10.43 -5.43
C GLN A 174 8.28 9.49 -5.14
N HIS A 175 7.73 8.80 -6.15
CA HIS A 175 6.63 7.85 -5.99
C HIS A 175 7.12 6.40 -5.96
N VAL A 176 8.43 6.17 -6.03
CA VAL A 176 9.04 4.85 -5.94
C VAL A 176 9.92 4.81 -4.69
N LEU A 177 9.67 3.86 -3.81
CA LEU A 177 10.46 3.65 -2.60
C LEU A 177 11.29 2.37 -2.73
N ILE A 178 12.58 2.48 -2.43
CA ILE A 178 13.53 1.38 -2.51
C ILE A 178 13.88 0.94 -1.09
N GLY A 179 13.63 -0.34 -0.79
CA GLY A 179 14.06 -0.96 0.46
C GLY A 179 15.57 -1.18 0.48
N ILE A 180 16.21 -0.86 1.61
CA ILE A 180 17.65 -1.04 1.80
C ILE A 180 17.86 -2.23 2.75
N PRO A 181 18.32 -3.39 2.25
CA PRO A 181 18.66 -4.52 3.10
C PRO A 181 19.85 -4.15 3.99
N PHE A 182 19.79 -4.55 5.26
CA PHE A 182 20.94 -4.44 6.14
C PHE A 182 21.89 -5.59 5.82
N PHE A 183 23.03 -5.29 5.22
CA PHE A 183 24.14 -6.23 5.19
C PHE A 183 24.93 -6.02 6.48
N PRO A 184 24.91 -6.95 7.44
CA PRO A 184 25.86 -6.88 8.54
C PRO A 184 27.25 -6.85 7.92
N MET A 185 28.07 -5.86 8.26
CA MET A 185 29.49 -5.92 7.97
C MET A 185 30.03 -7.17 8.66
N THR A 186 30.14 -8.27 7.92
CA THR A 186 31.01 -9.35 8.33
C THR A 186 32.39 -8.74 8.39
N ALA A 187 32.92 -8.60 9.60
CA ALA A 187 34.29 -8.22 9.84
C ALA A 187 35.18 -9.14 9.00
N ALA A 188 35.73 -8.61 7.91
CA ALA A 188 36.80 -9.24 7.19
C ALA A 188 38.04 -9.14 8.08
N CYS A 189 38.15 -10.05 9.04
CA CYS A 189 39.40 -10.44 9.66
C CYS A 189 39.68 -11.88 9.21
N SER A 190 40.46 -12.03 8.14
CA SER A 190 41.47 -13.08 7.99
C SER A 190 42.51 -12.59 6.99
#